data_AF-A0A7V2P728-F1
#
_entry.id   AF-A0A7V2P728-F1
#
_cell.length_a   1.000
_cell.length_b   1.000
_cell.length_c   1.000
_cell.angle_alpha   90.00
_cell.angle_beta   90.00
_cell.angle_gamma   90.00
#
_symmetry.space_group_name_H-M   'P 1'
#
loop_
_entity.id
_entity.type
_entity.pdbx_description
1 polymer ?
#
loop_
_entity_poly.entity_id
_entity_poly.type
_entity_poly.pdbx_seq_one_letter_code
_entity_poly.pdbx_strand_id
1 'polypeptide(L)'
;MSLSTDIKEYALSLGYDRVGFTTADSFPVLQRELNDRSDMYDWVGSWLLRNADPTNVLPEARSVIALVYDYFRHSYPEEMTGKVGRYYLSWGTGGPPHPIHRARNVLLIEFLQNQGCRVGWGLPSRPSAARTGVTNYGKNCFAFIEGIGSFVSIVALVIDKELEYDTPTYDVNCPEECTLCIDSCPTGALYEPLRMNPHLCVAFNSYSTPGSNIGQGQEVLPLELREGMGTWIFGCDVCQQVCPRNQAKLKAELPPNVFLEHIADDFQLEKILNITDEHYRRMYDLLAMNYINDKRYFRRNAAVALGNQGSQEAVPILNEAMQDPDELIRGHAAWALGRIGGNRTKKALESSLSRETSEYVIGEIKTALAMS
;
A
#
# COMPACT_ATOMS: atom_id res chain seq x y z
N MET A 1 26.47 -27.28 -2.06
CA MET A 1 27.73 -26.51 -1.92
C MET A 1 27.86 -26.15 -0.46
N SER A 2 27.97 -24.88 -0.04
CA SER A 2 27.50 -24.54 1.31
C SER A 2 25.98 -24.33 1.28
N LEU A 3 25.31 -24.47 2.43
CA LEU A 3 23.87 -24.19 2.50
C LEU A 3 23.55 -22.75 2.06
N SER A 4 24.44 -21.81 2.36
CA SER A 4 24.38 -20.41 1.92
C SER A 4 24.41 -20.29 0.38
N THR A 5 25.32 -21.01 -0.29
CA THR A 5 25.37 -21.09 -1.76
C THR A 5 24.08 -21.69 -2.31
N ASP A 6 23.67 -22.86 -1.79
CA ASP A 6 22.53 -23.62 -2.31
C ASP A 6 21.21 -22.84 -2.20
N ILE A 7 21.02 -22.07 -1.10
CA ILE A 7 19.88 -21.16 -0.93
C ILE A 7 19.95 -19.97 -1.90
N LYS A 8 21.11 -19.32 -2.06
CA LYS A 8 21.27 -18.17 -2.98
C LYS A 8 21.00 -18.59 -4.42
N GLU A 9 21.60 -19.67 -4.90
CA GLU A 9 21.39 -20.19 -6.25
C GLU A 9 19.92 -20.60 -6.48
N TYR A 10 19.29 -21.32 -5.55
CA TYR A 10 17.90 -21.73 -5.70
C TYR A 10 16.95 -20.53 -5.73
N ALA A 11 17.10 -19.56 -4.82
CA ALA A 11 16.28 -18.34 -4.81
C ALA A 11 16.50 -17.46 -6.06
N LEU A 12 17.73 -17.34 -6.57
CA LEU A 12 17.99 -16.67 -7.84
C LEU A 12 17.35 -17.43 -9.03
N SER A 13 17.34 -18.77 -9.01
CA SER A 13 16.67 -19.59 -10.03
C SER A 13 15.14 -19.43 -10.04
N LEU A 14 14.54 -19.21 -8.85
CA LEU A 14 13.14 -18.79 -8.71
C LEU A 14 12.88 -17.36 -9.22
N GLY A 15 13.93 -16.57 -9.48
CA GLY A 15 13.85 -15.25 -10.09
C GLY A 15 13.63 -14.10 -9.12
N TYR A 16 14.12 -14.19 -7.87
CA TYR A 16 14.38 -13.00 -7.06
C TYR A 16 15.60 -12.25 -7.63
N ASP A 17 15.65 -10.93 -7.51
CA ASP A 17 16.73 -10.10 -8.05
C ASP A 17 17.90 -9.93 -7.06
N ARG A 18 17.61 -10.03 -5.76
CA ARG A 18 18.63 -10.09 -4.69
C ARG A 18 18.20 -11.05 -3.59
N VAL A 19 19.20 -11.71 -3.00
CA VAL A 19 19.07 -12.66 -1.90
C VAL A 19 20.23 -12.38 -0.95
N GLY A 20 19.95 -12.20 0.33
CA GLY A 20 21.00 -11.93 1.33
C GLY A 20 20.67 -12.50 2.70
N PHE A 21 21.70 -12.71 3.51
CA PHE A 21 21.64 -13.35 4.83
C PHE A 21 22.22 -12.46 5.93
N THR A 22 21.66 -12.54 7.13
CA THR A 22 22.16 -11.87 8.33
C THR A 22 21.78 -12.68 9.56
N THR A 23 22.30 -12.32 10.72
CA THR A 23 21.98 -12.96 12.01
C THR A 23 20.50 -12.85 12.36
N ALA A 24 20.04 -13.67 13.30
CA ALA A 24 18.72 -13.59 13.91
C ALA A 24 18.60 -12.59 15.09
N ASP A 25 19.55 -11.65 15.22
CA ASP A 25 19.48 -10.62 16.27
C ASP A 25 18.23 -9.75 16.14
N SER A 26 17.81 -9.11 17.23
CA SER A 26 16.69 -8.17 17.22
C SER A 26 16.97 -6.92 16.38
N PHE A 27 15.93 -6.13 16.10
CA PHE A 27 15.98 -4.86 15.37
C PHE A 27 15.79 -3.67 16.34
N PRO A 28 16.77 -3.35 17.22
CA PRO A 28 16.58 -2.41 18.33
C PRO A 28 16.26 -0.97 17.87
N VAL A 29 16.71 -0.56 16.69
CA VAL A 29 16.36 0.75 16.11
C VAL A 29 14.86 0.83 15.76
N LEU A 30 14.29 -0.24 15.21
CA LEU A 30 12.85 -0.32 14.94
C LEU A 30 12.06 -0.39 16.26
N GLN A 31 12.52 -1.19 17.23
CA GLN A 31 11.88 -1.27 18.54
C GLN A 31 11.85 0.09 19.24
N ARG A 32 12.91 0.89 19.12
CA ARG A 32 12.94 2.28 19.61
C ARG A 32 11.94 3.17 18.89
N GLU A 33 12.01 3.30 17.56
CA GLU A 33 11.10 4.18 16.81
C GLU A 33 9.61 3.82 16.97
N LEU A 34 9.28 2.55 17.20
CA LEU A 34 7.90 2.11 17.50
C LEU A 34 7.45 2.44 18.94
N ASN A 35 8.37 2.46 19.92
CA ASN A 35 8.05 2.84 21.29
C ASN A 35 7.96 4.37 21.43
N ASP A 36 8.98 5.09 20.92
CA ASP A 36 9.14 6.54 21.01
C ASP A 36 8.03 7.31 20.25
N ARG A 37 7.34 6.65 19.31
CA ARG A 37 6.26 7.19 18.48
C ARG A 37 5.03 6.27 18.48
N SER A 38 4.77 5.64 19.63
CA SER A 38 3.74 4.59 19.79
C SER A 38 2.30 5.08 19.54
N ASP A 39 2.06 6.39 19.61
CA ASP A 39 0.82 7.06 19.18
C ASP A 39 0.59 6.99 17.66
N MET A 40 1.66 7.02 16.86
CA MET A 40 1.60 6.93 15.39
C MET A 40 1.56 5.48 14.87
N TYR A 41 1.75 4.50 15.76
CA TYR A 41 1.82 3.06 15.42
C TYR A 41 0.90 2.18 16.28
N ASP A 42 -0.04 2.78 17.01
CA ASP A 42 -1.07 2.09 17.79
C ASP A 42 -1.85 1.05 16.97
N TRP A 43 -2.14 1.37 15.71
CA TRP A 43 -2.86 0.54 14.75
C TRP A 43 -2.23 -0.84 14.48
N VAL A 44 -0.89 -0.97 14.52
CA VAL A 44 -0.21 -2.27 14.33
C VAL A 44 -0.09 -3.06 15.64
N GLY A 45 -0.46 -2.44 16.76
CA GLY A 45 -0.36 -2.98 18.11
C GLY A 45 1.01 -3.58 18.41
N SER A 46 1.03 -4.65 19.19
CA SER A 46 2.26 -5.36 19.56
C SER A 46 2.76 -6.35 18.51
N TRP A 47 2.17 -6.43 17.31
CA TRP A 47 2.61 -7.41 16.29
C TRP A 47 3.99 -7.07 15.74
N LEU A 48 4.16 -5.87 15.19
CA LEU A 48 5.44 -5.46 14.59
C LEU A 48 6.55 -5.34 15.63
N LEU A 49 6.21 -4.90 16.85
CA LEU A 49 7.16 -4.77 17.96
C LEU A 49 7.66 -6.13 18.47
N ARG A 50 6.80 -7.16 18.53
CA ARG A 50 7.22 -8.53 18.87
C ARG A 50 8.08 -9.15 17.77
N ASN A 51 7.65 -9.02 16.51
CA ASN A 51 8.37 -9.60 15.37
C ASN A 51 9.67 -8.84 15.03
N ALA A 52 9.91 -7.66 15.62
CA ALA A 52 11.20 -7.00 15.62
C ALA A 52 12.27 -7.74 16.45
N ASP A 53 11.92 -8.82 17.15
CA ASP A 53 12.86 -9.84 17.62
C ASP A 53 12.55 -11.17 16.89
N PRO A 54 13.45 -11.67 16.03
CA PRO A 54 13.23 -12.93 15.31
C PRO A 54 13.01 -14.16 16.21
N THR A 55 13.47 -14.15 17.46
CA THR A 55 13.26 -15.27 18.40
C THR A 55 11.81 -15.41 18.85
N ASN A 56 11.02 -14.33 18.81
CA ASN A 56 9.56 -14.39 19.03
C ASN A 56 8.81 -15.07 17.87
N VAL A 57 9.43 -15.17 16.69
CA VAL A 57 8.85 -15.84 15.50
C VAL A 57 9.31 -17.30 15.41
N LEU A 58 10.57 -17.57 15.77
CA LEU A 58 11.17 -18.91 15.81
C LEU A 58 12.17 -18.96 16.99
N PRO A 59 11.88 -19.66 18.11
CA PRO A 59 12.72 -19.62 19.31
C PRO A 59 14.19 -20.01 19.10
N GLU A 60 14.47 -20.89 18.14
CA GLU A 60 15.81 -21.35 17.80
C GLU A 60 16.45 -20.60 16.62
N ALA A 61 15.92 -19.42 16.27
CA ALA A 61 16.39 -18.60 15.16
C ALA A 61 17.92 -18.34 15.19
N ARG A 62 18.55 -18.46 14.02
CA ARG A 62 19.98 -18.21 13.79
C ARG A 62 20.24 -17.22 12.66
N SER A 63 19.51 -17.38 11.54
CA SER A 63 19.67 -16.52 10.37
C SER A 63 18.34 -15.91 9.92
N VAL A 64 18.42 -14.69 9.39
CA VAL A 64 17.36 -14.04 8.61
C VAL A 64 17.75 -14.08 7.13
N ILE A 65 16.82 -14.53 6.29
CA ILE A 65 16.94 -14.52 4.83
C ILE A 65 16.06 -13.40 4.29
N ALA A 66 16.65 -12.45 3.57
CA ALA A 66 15.94 -11.40 2.86
C ALA A 66 15.96 -11.64 1.35
N LEU A 67 14.79 -11.51 0.74
CA LEU A 67 14.51 -11.83 -0.67
C LEU A 67 13.87 -10.61 -1.30
N VAL A 68 14.41 -10.13 -2.42
CA VAL A 68 13.93 -8.91 -3.07
C VAL A 68 13.60 -9.16 -4.54
N TYR A 69 12.47 -8.62 -4.98
CA TYR A 69 12.01 -8.73 -6.36
C TYR A 69 11.56 -7.39 -6.92
N ASP A 70 12.10 -7.03 -8.08
CA ASP A 70 11.63 -5.95 -8.95
C ASP A 70 10.29 -6.33 -9.61
N TYR A 71 9.20 -5.71 -9.13
CA TYR A 71 7.85 -6.03 -9.61
C TYR A 71 7.41 -5.22 -10.83
N PHE A 72 8.11 -4.12 -11.13
CA PHE A 72 7.77 -3.21 -12.20
C PHE A 72 8.61 -3.59 -13.44
N ARG A 73 8.17 -4.68 -14.08
CA ARG A 73 8.74 -5.29 -15.31
C ARG A 73 7.83 -5.21 -16.53
N HIS A 74 6.58 -4.78 -16.33
CA HIS A 74 5.55 -4.57 -17.34
C HIS A 74 4.97 -3.17 -17.17
N SER A 75 4.26 -2.64 -18.18
CA SER A 75 3.46 -1.44 -18.00
C SER A 75 2.21 -1.72 -17.12
N TYR A 76 1.53 -0.64 -16.73
CA TYR A 76 0.28 -0.65 -15.98
C TYR A 76 -0.74 0.21 -16.74
N PRO A 77 -2.00 -0.21 -16.90
CA PRO A 77 -3.03 0.57 -17.61
C PRO A 77 -3.23 1.94 -16.97
N GLU A 78 -3.39 2.99 -17.80
CA GLU A 78 -3.55 4.36 -17.30
C GLU A 78 -4.76 4.50 -16.40
N GLU A 79 -5.83 3.74 -16.69
CA GLU A 79 -7.06 3.59 -15.91
C GLU A 79 -6.78 3.21 -14.44
N MET A 80 -5.75 2.42 -14.18
CA MET A 80 -5.38 2.02 -12.82
C MET A 80 -4.40 3.00 -12.16
N THR A 81 -3.51 3.62 -12.94
CA THR A 81 -2.47 4.47 -12.37
C THR A 81 -3.06 5.73 -11.73
N GLY A 82 -2.55 6.11 -10.55
CA GLY A 82 -3.14 7.21 -9.76
C GLY A 82 -4.46 6.86 -9.08
N LYS A 83 -5.03 5.67 -9.31
CA LYS A 83 -6.15 5.11 -8.55
C LYS A 83 -5.68 4.00 -7.59
N VAL A 84 -4.82 3.10 -8.06
CA VAL A 84 -4.26 1.99 -7.25
C VAL A 84 -2.74 2.01 -7.31
N GLY A 85 -2.09 1.88 -6.15
CA GLY A 85 -0.64 1.82 -6.07
C GLY A 85 -0.07 0.55 -6.73
N ARG A 86 0.97 0.68 -7.55
CA ARG A 86 1.49 -0.40 -8.42
C ARG A 86 1.97 -1.65 -7.69
N TYR A 87 2.42 -1.48 -6.44
CA TYR A 87 2.69 -2.62 -5.55
C TYR A 87 1.45 -3.50 -5.37
N TYR A 88 0.30 -2.89 -5.11
CA TYR A 88 -0.95 -3.59 -4.83
C TYR A 88 -1.51 -4.33 -6.06
N LEU A 89 -1.20 -3.85 -7.26
CA LEU A 89 -1.52 -4.51 -8.53
C LEU A 89 -0.56 -5.66 -8.90
N SER A 90 0.53 -5.88 -8.16
CA SER A 90 1.60 -6.82 -8.56
C SER A 90 1.59 -8.22 -7.92
N TRP A 91 0.63 -8.52 -7.02
CA TRP A 91 0.53 -9.83 -6.33
C TRP A 91 -0.91 -10.37 -6.21
N GLY A 92 -1.85 -9.91 -7.06
CA GLY A 92 -3.27 -10.23 -6.97
C GLY A 92 -3.56 -11.70 -6.66
N THR A 93 -4.08 -11.95 -5.45
CA THR A 93 -3.97 -13.23 -4.73
C THR A 93 -4.59 -14.45 -5.42
N GLY A 94 -5.51 -14.25 -6.36
CA GLY A 94 -6.21 -15.26 -7.15
C GLY A 94 -5.83 -15.33 -8.64
N GLY A 95 -4.84 -14.57 -9.11
CA GLY A 95 -4.39 -14.59 -10.52
C GLY A 95 -3.91 -15.99 -10.96
N PRO A 96 -4.59 -16.69 -11.91
CA PRO A 96 -4.29 -18.08 -12.22
C PRO A 96 -2.96 -18.29 -12.99
N PRO A 97 -2.26 -19.42 -12.80
CA PRO A 97 -2.55 -20.48 -11.83
C PRO A 97 -2.28 -20.02 -10.40
N HIS A 98 -1.15 -19.34 -10.20
CA HIS A 98 -0.80 -18.56 -9.01
C HIS A 98 0.02 -17.35 -9.47
N PRO A 99 -0.03 -16.21 -8.76
CA PRO A 99 0.99 -15.18 -8.92
C PRO A 99 2.35 -15.82 -8.69
N ILE A 100 3.29 -15.67 -9.64
CA ILE A 100 4.60 -16.34 -9.59
C ILE A 100 5.29 -16.04 -8.24
N HIS A 101 5.03 -14.88 -7.66
CA HIS A 101 5.35 -14.51 -6.28
C HIS A 101 4.94 -15.47 -5.17
N ARG A 102 3.68 -15.88 -5.13
CA ARG A 102 3.20 -16.80 -4.10
C ARG A 102 3.85 -18.18 -4.30
N ALA A 103 4.02 -18.61 -5.55
CA ALA A 103 4.73 -19.83 -5.89
C ALA A 103 6.22 -19.78 -5.47
N ARG A 104 6.94 -18.68 -5.76
CA ARG A 104 8.34 -18.45 -5.32
C ARG A 104 8.50 -18.59 -3.81
N ASN A 105 7.60 -17.96 -3.04
CA ASN A 105 7.63 -18.03 -1.58
C ASN A 105 7.42 -19.49 -1.09
N VAL A 106 6.44 -20.20 -1.65
CA VAL A 106 6.14 -21.60 -1.29
C VAL A 106 7.31 -22.52 -1.65
N LEU A 107 7.78 -22.49 -2.90
CA LEU A 107 8.88 -23.33 -3.40
C LEU A 107 10.18 -23.11 -2.61
N LEU A 108 10.49 -21.87 -2.22
CA LEU A 108 11.66 -21.59 -1.38
C LEU A 108 11.50 -22.12 0.05
N ILE A 109 10.31 -22.03 0.64
CA ILE A 109 10.04 -22.60 1.97
C ILE A 109 10.14 -24.13 1.93
N GLU A 110 9.57 -24.77 0.90
CA GLU A 110 9.68 -26.22 0.66
C GLU A 110 11.15 -26.63 0.46
N PHE A 111 11.94 -25.87 -0.30
CA PHE A 111 13.37 -26.10 -0.45
C PHE A 111 14.13 -25.99 0.89
N LEU A 112 13.89 -24.93 1.67
CA LEU A 112 14.51 -24.76 2.99
C LEU A 112 14.15 -25.90 3.95
N GLN A 113 12.91 -26.38 3.93
CA GLN A 113 12.45 -27.53 4.70
C GLN A 113 13.10 -28.84 4.23
N ASN A 114 13.27 -29.05 2.92
CA ASN A 114 14.00 -30.19 2.35
C ASN A 114 15.50 -30.15 2.68
N GLN A 115 16.09 -28.95 2.82
CA GLN A 115 17.43 -28.75 3.41
C GLN A 115 17.43 -28.91 4.95
N GLY A 116 16.32 -29.34 5.55
CA GLY A 116 16.18 -29.61 6.98
C GLY A 116 16.21 -28.36 7.86
N CYS A 117 15.78 -27.20 7.36
CA CYS A 117 15.62 -25.98 8.15
C CYS A 117 14.18 -25.86 8.68
N ARG A 118 14.02 -25.37 9.92
CA ARG A 118 12.73 -24.79 10.33
C ARG A 118 12.68 -23.35 9.84
N VAL A 119 11.48 -22.90 9.46
CA VAL A 119 11.27 -21.60 8.80
C VAL A 119 10.12 -20.85 9.46
N GLY A 120 10.36 -19.60 9.85
CA GLY A 120 9.35 -18.64 10.32
C GLY A 120 9.23 -17.44 9.37
N TRP A 121 8.13 -16.70 9.49
CA TRP A 121 7.78 -15.57 8.61
C TRP A 121 7.25 -14.36 9.38
N GLY A 122 7.08 -13.23 8.68
CA GLY A 122 6.45 -12.03 9.25
C GLY A 122 7.40 -11.10 10.00
N LEU A 123 8.71 -11.21 9.75
CA LEU A 123 9.69 -10.23 10.19
C LEU A 123 9.45 -8.86 9.51
N PRO A 124 9.98 -7.75 10.08
CA PRO A 124 10.01 -6.46 9.42
C PRO A 124 10.82 -6.52 8.11
N SER A 125 10.14 -6.58 6.96
CA SER A 125 10.78 -6.83 5.66
C SER A 125 11.88 -5.83 5.30
N ARG A 126 11.62 -4.51 5.38
CA ARG A 126 12.60 -3.48 5.00
C ARG A 126 13.84 -3.48 5.93
N PRO A 127 13.71 -3.50 7.28
CA PRO A 127 14.86 -3.66 8.17
C PRO A 127 15.65 -4.94 7.94
N SER A 128 14.97 -6.05 7.60
CA SER A 128 15.63 -7.32 7.28
C SER A 128 16.51 -7.19 6.03
N ALA A 129 15.98 -6.67 4.91
CA ALA A 129 16.74 -6.52 3.67
C ALA A 129 17.86 -5.47 3.75
N ALA A 130 17.69 -4.41 4.53
CA ALA A 130 18.78 -3.49 4.85
C ALA A 130 19.90 -4.20 5.63
N ARG A 131 19.55 -4.99 6.66
CA ARG A 131 20.54 -5.70 7.48
C ARG A 131 21.30 -6.80 6.71
N THR A 132 20.83 -7.24 5.55
CA THR A 132 21.57 -8.17 4.65
C THR A 132 22.31 -7.46 3.51
N GLY A 133 22.32 -6.13 3.47
CA GLY A 133 23.01 -5.35 2.43
C GLY A 133 22.31 -5.26 1.08
N VAL A 134 21.19 -5.97 0.88
CA VAL A 134 20.56 -6.09 -0.44
C VAL A 134 19.67 -4.91 -0.81
N THR A 135 19.33 -4.03 0.15
CA THR A 135 18.60 -2.78 -0.10
C THR A 135 19.10 -1.63 0.76
N ASN A 136 19.13 -0.43 0.19
CA ASN A 136 19.28 0.83 0.93
C ASN A 136 17.92 1.54 1.09
N TYR A 137 17.86 2.67 1.81
CA TYR A 137 16.60 3.41 2.04
C TYR A 137 16.48 4.68 1.20
N GLY A 138 15.26 5.08 0.84
CA GLY A 138 14.96 6.45 0.44
C GLY A 138 14.51 7.29 1.64
N LYS A 139 14.66 8.62 1.59
CA LYS A 139 14.09 9.54 2.59
C LYS A 139 12.57 9.34 2.80
N ASN A 140 11.88 8.74 1.82
CA ASN A 140 10.46 8.34 1.84
C ASN A 140 10.15 7.02 2.57
N CYS A 141 11.06 6.49 3.39
CA CYS A 141 10.91 5.23 4.15
C CYS A 141 10.78 3.95 3.30
N PHE A 142 10.89 4.03 1.96
CA PHE A 142 10.94 2.85 1.09
C PHE A 142 12.36 2.31 1.00
N ALA A 143 12.48 1.00 0.90
CA ALA A 143 13.72 0.34 0.50
C ALA A 143 13.90 0.46 -1.03
N PHE A 144 15.14 0.45 -1.51
CA PHE A 144 15.48 0.48 -2.93
C PHE A 144 16.74 -0.36 -3.22
N ILE A 145 16.86 -0.81 -4.46
CA ILE A 145 18.10 -1.40 -5.00
C ILE A 145 18.70 -0.43 -6.02
N GLU A 146 20.01 -0.23 -5.99
CA GLU A 146 20.73 0.58 -6.98
C GLU A 146 20.58 0.00 -8.40
N GLY A 147 20.35 0.88 -9.39
CA GLY A 147 20.02 0.50 -10.77
C GLY A 147 18.58 0.00 -11.00
N ILE A 148 17.86 -0.44 -9.97
CA ILE A 148 16.50 -1.02 -10.07
C ILE A 148 15.41 -0.04 -9.57
N GLY A 149 15.73 0.78 -8.56
CA GLY A 149 14.79 1.70 -7.92
C GLY A 149 14.08 1.10 -6.69
N SER A 150 12.97 1.73 -6.28
CA SER A 150 12.18 1.33 -5.09
C SER A 150 10.89 0.58 -5.41
N PHE A 151 10.60 0.29 -6.68
CA PHE A 151 9.50 -0.59 -7.08
C PHE A 151 9.87 -2.08 -6.91
N VAL A 152 10.23 -2.41 -5.67
CA VAL A 152 10.66 -3.73 -5.22
C VAL A 152 9.76 -4.23 -4.09
N SER A 153 9.53 -5.53 -4.06
CA SER A 153 8.90 -6.23 -2.94
C SER A 153 9.94 -7.01 -2.16
N ILE A 154 9.69 -7.20 -0.86
CA ILE A 154 10.64 -7.78 0.07
C ILE A 154 9.95 -8.82 0.96
N VAL A 155 10.46 -10.04 0.91
CA VAL A 155 10.07 -11.14 1.80
C VAL A 155 11.23 -11.40 2.76
N ALA A 156 10.91 -11.52 4.05
CA ALA A 156 11.87 -11.82 5.11
C ALA A 156 11.45 -13.09 5.85
N LEU A 157 12.34 -14.07 5.87
CA LEU A 157 12.18 -15.37 6.55
C LEU A 157 13.22 -15.48 7.66
N VAL A 158 12.90 -16.25 8.71
CA VAL A 158 13.85 -16.64 9.76
C VAL A 158 14.07 -18.16 9.73
N ILE A 159 15.29 -18.62 9.93
CA ILE A 159 15.62 -20.06 10.02
C ILE A 159 16.48 -20.40 11.24
N ASP A 160 16.46 -21.66 11.65
CA ASP A 160 17.20 -22.19 12.81
C ASP A 160 18.64 -22.64 12.50
N LYS A 161 19.13 -22.40 11.28
CA LYS A 161 20.52 -22.66 10.87
C LYS A 161 21.32 -21.39 10.66
N GLU A 162 22.58 -21.43 11.05
CA GLU A 162 23.60 -20.41 10.74
C GLU A 162 23.96 -20.45 9.24
N LEU A 163 24.23 -19.27 8.67
CA LEU A 163 24.57 -19.06 7.26
C LEU A 163 25.80 -18.16 7.14
N GLU A 164 26.42 -18.12 5.96
CA GLU A 164 27.44 -17.11 5.62
C GLU A 164 26.75 -15.75 5.43
N TYR A 165 26.82 -14.89 6.44
CA TYR A 165 26.15 -13.59 6.46
C TYR A 165 26.78 -12.58 5.48
N ASP A 166 25.91 -11.76 4.86
CA ASP A 166 26.29 -10.61 4.06
C ASP A 166 26.54 -9.36 4.92
N THR A 167 27.13 -8.32 4.34
CA THR A 167 27.41 -7.05 5.05
C THR A 167 26.18 -6.14 5.06
N PRO A 168 25.71 -5.64 6.23
CA PRO A 168 24.57 -4.72 6.30
C PRO A 168 24.79 -3.41 5.53
N THR A 169 23.72 -2.85 4.97
CA THR A 169 23.68 -1.47 4.44
C THR A 169 22.46 -0.74 4.98
N TYR A 170 22.64 0.46 5.53
CA TYR A 170 21.57 1.27 6.11
C TYR A 170 21.49 2.66 5.47
N ASP A 171 22.14 2.84 4.33
CA ASP A 171 22.38 4.15 3.76
C ASP A 171 21.10 4.72 3.16
N VAL A 172 20.98 6.05 3.25
CA VAL A 172 19.93 6.78 2.54
C VAL A 172 20.36 7.06 1.09
N ASN A 173 21.65 7.34 0.86
CA ASN A 173 22.28 7.64 -0.44
C ASN A 173 21.49 8.60 -1.34
N CYS A 174 20.64 9.44 -0.76
CA CYS A 174 19.94 10.52 -1.45
C CYS A 174 20.85 11.75 -1.45
N PRO A 175 20.82 12.59 -2.50
CA PRO A 175 21.44 13.91 -2.42
C PRO A 175 20.91 14.67 -1.19
N GLU A 176 21.79 15.43 -0.53
CA GLU A 176 21.51 16.12 0.72
C GLU A 176 20.27 17.03 0.59
N GLU A 177 20.25 17.87 -0.44
CA GLU A 177 19.14 18.77 -0.80
C GLU A 177 17.90 18.09 -1.40
N CYS A 178 17.92 16.77 -1.66
CA CYS A 178 16.79 16.11 -2.32
C CYS A 178 15.63 15.89 -1.34
N THR A 179 14.59 16.73 -1.40
CA THR A 179 13.38 16.65 -0.57
C THR A 179 12.12 16.18 -1.32
N LEU A 180 12.16 16.09 -2.67
CA LEU A 180 11.02 15.83 -3.57
C LEU A 180 9.90 14.91 -3.06
N CYS A 181 10.24 13.79 -2.42
CA CYS A 181 9.28 12.80 -1.93
C CYS A 181 8.55 13.19 -0.61
N ILE A 182 9.12 14.12 0.15
CA ILE A 182 8.52 14.81 1.30
C ILE A 182 7.63 15.94 0.75
N ASP A 183 8.20 16.81 -0.09
CA ASP A 183 7.50 17.99 -0.66
C ASP A 183 6.25 17.61 -1.48
N SER A 184 6.31 16.47 -2.19
CA SER A 184 5.19 15.96 -2.98
C SER A 184 4.26 15.04 -2.19
N CYS A 185 4.41 14.91 -0.87
CA CYS A 185 3.54 14.06 -0.05
C CYS A 185 2.17 14.76 0.14
N PRO A 186 1.07 14.28 -0.48
CA PRO A 186 -0.16 15.09 -0.63
C PRO A 186 -0.86 15.50 0.68
N THR A 187 -0.51 14.84 1.78
CA THR A 187 -1.10 15.01 3.12
C THR A 187 -0.05 15.34 4.19
N GLY A 188 1.19 15.67 3.79
CA GLY A 188 2.30 15.89 4.74
C GLY A 188 2.71 14.66 5.56
N ALA A 189 2.26 13.46 5.17
CA ALA A 189 2.49 12.24 5.94
C ALA A 189 3.97 11.88 6.07
N LEU A 190 4.78 12.15 5.05
CA LEU A 190 6.24 12.21 5.14
C LEU A 190 6.61 13.62 5.56
N TYR A 191 7.21 13.77 6.75
CA TYR A 191 7.51 15.09 7.34
C TYR A 191 9.02 15.31 7.58
N GLU A 192 9.79 14.22 7.73
CA GLU A 192 11.24 14.23 7.96
C GLU A 192 11.87 13.05 7.18
N PRO A 193 13.17 13.08 6.86
CA PRO A 193 13.89 11.93 6.31
C PRO A 193 13.68 10.66 7.16
N LEU A 194 13.27 9.56 6.51
CA LEU A 194 12.94 8.27 7.13
C LEU A 194 11.76 8.30 8.12
N ARG A 195 10.96 9.39 8.15
CA ARG A 195 9.87 9.57 9.11
C ARG A 195 8.54 9.88 8.44
N MET A 196 7.58 9.01 8.76
CA MET A 196 6.22 9.04 8.23
C MET A 196 5.21 8.90 9.38
N ASN A 197 4.16 9.72 9.39
CA ASN A 197 2.97 9.51 10.19
C ASN A 197 1.95 8.66 9.38
N PRO A 198 1.67 7.40 9.77
CA PRO A 198 0.70 6.55 9.07
C PRO A 198 -0.71 7.16 9.02
N HIS A 199 -1.16 7.81 10.10
CA HIS A 199 -2.51 8.38 10.20
C HIS A 199 -2.79 9.49 9.19
N LEU A 200 -1.76 10.13 8.63
CA LEU A 200 -1.89 11.08 7.52
C LEU A 200 -1.70 10.41 6.15
N CYS A 201 -1.13 9.22 6.07
CA CYS A 201 -0.68 8.62 4.82
C CYS A 201 -1.86 8.20 3.93
N VAL A 202 -1.89 8.68 2.67
CA VAL A 202 -2.91 8.34 1.67
C VAL A 202 -3.05 6.83 1.48
N ALA A 203 -1.92 6.11 1.43
CA ALA A 203 -1.94 4.65 1.33
C ALA A 203 -2.65 4.03 2.55
N PHE A 204 -2.22 4.38 3.76
CA PHE A 204 -2.83 3.86 5.00
C PHE A 204 -4.33 4.16 5.08
N ASN A 205 -4.74 5.41 4.87
CA ASN A 205 -6.14 5.83 4.95
C ASN A 205 -7.04 5.24 3.85
N SER A 206 -6.46 4.82 2.72
CA SER A 206 -7.23 4.13 1.67
C SER A 206 -7.68 2.73 2.10
N TYR A 207 -6.83 1.95 2.78
CA TYR A 207 -7.06 0.51 3.03
C TYR A 207 -7.13 0.09 4.50
N SER A 208 -6.67 0.94 5.43
CA SER A 208 -6.82 0.73 6.87
C SER A 208 -8.19 1.28 7.28
N THR A 209 -9.07 0.39 7.72
CA THR A 209 -10.48 0.68 7.97
C THR A 209 -10.97 -0.08 9.20
N PRO A 210 -12.11 0.28 9.80
CA PRO A 210 -12.73 -0.52 10.84
C PRO A 210 -13.02 -1.93 10.31
N GLY A 211 -12.61 -2.94 11.08
CA GLY A 211 -12.69 -4.34 10.67
C GLY A 211 -11.61 -4.82 9.69
N SER A 212 -10.59 -4.00 9.37
CA SER A 212 -9.45 -4.44 8.55
C SER A 212 -8.52 -5.40 9.29
N ASN A 213 -7.82 -6.27 8.56
CA ASN A 213 -6.93 -7.28 9.14
C ASN A 213 -5.57 -6.72 9.63
N ILE A 214 -5.37 -5.39 9.63
CA ILE A 214 -4.08 -4.74 9.99
C ILE A 214 -4.18 -3.64 11.05
N GLY A 215 -5.37 -3.20 11.44
CA GLY A 215 -5.53 -2.13 12.42
C GLY A 215 -6.91 -1.48 12.42
N GLN A 216 -7.09 -0.51 13.32
CA GLN A 216 -8.32 0.27 13.45
C GLN A 216 -8.17 1.62 12.72
N GLY A 217 -8.16 1.58 11.39
CA GLY A 217 -8.30 2.80 10.58
C GLY A 217 -9.70 3.41 10.69
N GLN A 218 -9.86 4.63 10.17
CA GLN A 218 -11.07 5.43 10.39
C GLN A 218 -12.23 5.05 9.45
N GLU A 219 -13.46 5.10 9.98
CA GLU A 219 -14.70 4.87 9.23
C GLU A 219 -14.96 5.99 8.21
N VAL A 220 -15.23 7.19 8.75
CA VAL A 220 -15.27 8.44 8.01
C VAL A 220 -13.84 8.89 7.74
N LEU A 221 -13.53 9.23 6.49
CA LEU A 221 -12.24 9.81 6.15
C LEU A 221 -12.22 11.29 6.62
N PRO A 222 -11.24 11.74 7.42
CA PRO A 222 -11.16 13.12 7.91
C PRO A 222 -11.13 14.14 6.77
N LEU A 223 -11.83 15.26 6.96
CA LEU A 223 -12.07 16.29 5.95
C LEU A 223 -10.77 16.83 5.35
N GLU A 224 -9.78 17.05 6.20
CA GLU A 224 -8.43 17.54 5.92
C GLU A 224 -7.59 16.58 5.06
N LEU A 225 -7.91 15.28 5.05
CA LEU A 225 -7.22 14.30 4.21
C LEU A 225 -7.86 14.14 2.82
N ARG A 226 -9.14 14.49 2.66
CA ARG A 226 -9.92 14.14 1.45
C ARG A 226 -9.34 14.74 0.18
N GLU A 227 -8.89 15.99 0.20
CA GLU A 227 -8.22 16.62 -0.94
C GLU A 227 -6.86 15.93 -1.23
N GLY A 228 -6.07 15.67 -0.19
CA GLY A 228 -4.78 14.98 -0.31
C GLY A 228 -4.88 13.52 -0.79
N MET A 229 -6.04 12.85 -0.66
CA MET A 229 -6.26 11.54 -1.27
C MET A 229 -6.18 11.57 -2.80
N GLY A 230 -6.41 12.72 -3.45
CA GLY A 230 -6.47 12.82 -4.91
C GLY A 230 -7.44 11.78 -5.50
N THR A 231 -6.99 11.02 -6.50
CA THR A 231 -7.77 9.91 -7.10
C THR A 231 -7.50 8.52 -6.49
N TRP A 232 -6.70 8.43 -5.42
CA TRP A 232 -6.26 7.14 -4.87
C TRP A 232 -7.38 6.41 -4.10
N ILE A 233 -7.82 5.28 -4.64
CA ILE A 233 -8.79 4.38 -3.99
C ILE A 233 -8.14 3.25 -3.18
N PHE A 234 -6.90 2.86 -3.52
CA PHE A 234 -6.18 1.79 -2.81
C PHE A 234 -4.64 1.91 -2.95
N GLY A 235 -3.96 2.26 -1.86
CA GLY A 235 -2.53 2.56 -1.87
C GLY A 235 -2.20 3.96 -2.42
N CYS A 236 -0.90 4.29 -2.52
CA CYS A 236 -0.43 5.54 -3.11
C CYS A 236 1.05 5.41 -3.51
N ASP A 237 1.39 5.72 -4.77
CA ASP A 237 2.77 5.64 -5.26
C ASP A 237 3.50 7.00 -5.25
N VAL A 238 2.86 8.12 -4.90
CA VAL A 238 3.38 9.48 -5.21
C VAL A 238 4.82 9.70 -4.75
N CYS A 239 5.15 9.36 -3.51
CA CYS A 239 6.51 9.50 -2.95
C CYS A 239 7.56 8.57 -3.61
N GLN A 240 7.13 7.56 -4.38
CA GLN A 240 7.96 6.75 -5.27
C GLN A 240 7.97 7.29 -6.70
N GLN A 241 6.85 7.82 -7.21
CA GLN A 241 6.72 8.36 -8.56
C GLN A 241 7.60 9.61 -8.78
N VAL A 242 7.78 10.45 -7.76
CA VAL A 242 8.66 11.63 -7.83
C VAL A 242 10.13 11.31 -7.54
N CYS A 243 10.47 10.09 -7.16
CA CYS A 243 11.84 9.71 -6.81
C CYS A 243 12.73 9.68 -8.07
N PRO A 244 13.90 10.38 -8.10
CA PRO A 244 14.82 10.36 -9.22
C PRO A 244 15.25 8.95 -9.65
N ARG A 245 15.47 8.05 -8.68
CA ARG A 245 15.90 6.65 -8.91
C ARG A 245 14.89 5.81 -9.70
N ASN A 246 13.62 6.22 -9.71
CA ASN A 246 12.55 5.51 -10.40
C ASN A 246 12.26 6.09 -11.81
N GLN A 247 12.81 7.25 -12.16
CA GLN A 247 12.46 7.98 -13.38
C GLN A 247 12.78 7.21 -14.66
N ALA A 248 13.91 6.50 -14.71
CA ALA A 248 14.29 5.70 -15.88
C ALA A 248 13.28 4.58 -16.14
N LYS A 249 12.75 3.97 -15.08
CA LYS A 249 11.77 2.88 -15.13
C LYS A 249 10.34 3.36 -15.40
N LEU A 250 9.96 4.50 -14.83
CA LEU A 250 8.66 5.16 -15.09
C LEU A 250 8.52 5.66 -16.52
N LYS A 251 9.64 5.84 -17.24
CA LYS A 251 9.70 6.32 -18.63
C LYS A 251 10.14 5.23 -19.62
N ALA A 252 10.24 3.98 -19.16
CA ALA A 252 10.61 2.85 -20.01
C ALA A 252 9.39 2.31 -20.76
N GLU A 253 9.55 2.04 -22.05
CA GLU A 253 8.58 1.26 -22.84
C GLU A 253 8.68 -0.21 -22.42
N LEU A 254 7.84 -0.60 -21.45
CA LEU A 254 7.74 -1.96 -20.95
C LEU A 254 6.60 -2.73 -21.64
N PRO A 255 6.71 -4.06 -21.80
CA PRO A 255 5.63 -4.87 -22.37
C PRO A 255 4.35 -4.76 -21.54
N PRO A 256 3.16 -4.80 -22.15
CA PRO A 256 1.89 -4.66 -21.44
C PRO A 256 1.61 -5.84 -20.51
N ASN A 257 1.10 -5.54 -19.32
CA ASN A 257 0.60 -6.57 -18.43
C ASN A 257 -0.81 -6.99 -18.89
N VAL A 258 -0.88 -7.92 -19.85
CA VAL A 258 -2.12 -8.40 -20.50
C VAL A 258 -3.23 -8.75 -19.50
N PHE A 259 -2.88 -9.23 -18.30
CA PHE A 259 -3.87 -9.47 -17.25
C PHE A 259 -4.49 -8.18 -16.70
N LEU A 260 -3.67 -7.16 -16.40
CA LEU A 260 -4.16 -5.85 -15.94
C LEU A 260 -4.94 -5.13 -17.05
N GLU A 261 -4.48 -5.19 -18.30
CA GLU A 261 -5.23 -4.64 -19.45
C GLU A 261 -6.66 -5.18 -19.52
N HIS A 262 -6.84 -6.50 -19.28
CA HIS A 262 -8.15 -7.15 -19.33
C HIS A 262 -9.11 -6.71 -18.21
N ILE A 263 -8.60 -6.26 -17.07
CA ILE A 263 -9.40 -5.82 -15.91
C ILE A 263 -9.32 -4.30 -15.66
N ALA A 264 -8.64 -3.53 -16.51
CA ALA A 264 -8.44 -2.08 -16.35
C ALA A 264 -9.76 -1.32 -16.19
N ASP A 265 -10.75 -1.71 -16.99
CA ASP A 265 -12.09 -1.13 -17.02
C ASP A 265 -12.90 -1.40 -15.73
N ASP A 266 -12.59 -2.44 -14.94
CA ASP A 266 -13.25 -2.67 -13.64
C ASP A 266 -12.85 -1.58 -12.61
N PHE A 267 -11.72 -0.89 -12.78
CA PHE A 267 -11.20 0.13 -11.86
C PHE A 267 -11.68 1.58 -12.12
N GLN A 268 -12.65 1.78 -13.02
CA GLN A 268 -13.27 3.11 -13.23
C GLN A 268 -14.06 3.55 -12.00
N LEU A 269 -13.88 4.79 -11.55
CA LEU A 269 -14.34 5.26 -10.23
C LEU A 269 -15.86 5.18 -10.06
N GLU A 270 -16.60 5.36 -11.14
CA GLU A 270 -18.05 5.21 -11.22
C GLU A 270 -18.50 3.78 -10.89
N LYS A 271 -17.78 2.78 -11.40
CA LYS A 271 -18.02 1.35 -11.09
C LYS A 271 -17.59 0.97 -9.68
N ILE A 272 -16.57 1.64 -9.13
CA ILE A 272 -16.15 1.46 -7.74
C ILE A 272 -17.15 2.09 -6.76
N LEU A 273 -17.71 3.26 -7.10
CA LEU A 273 -18.79 3.90 -6.34
C LEU A 273 -20.06 3.04 -6.33
N ASN A 274 -20.39 2.37 -7.45
CA ASN A 274 -21.54 1.47 -7.58
C ASN A 274 -21.15 -0.03 -7.52
N ILE A 275 -20.12 -0.39 -6.76
CA ILE A 275 -19.56 -1.75 -6.76
C ILE A 275 -20.53 -2.82 -6.21
N THR A 276 -20.83 -3.82 -7.05
CA THR A 276 -21.65 -4.98 -6.69
C THR A 276 -20.83 -5.98 -5.86
N ASP A 277 -21.49 -6.89 -5.13
CA ASP A 277 -20.77 -7.93 -4.37
C ASP A 277 -20.06 -8.94 -5.28
N GLU A 278 -20.49 -9.08 -6.53
CA GLU A 278 -19.76 -9.87 -7.53
C GLU A 278 -18.48 -9.15 -7.95
N HIS A 279 -18.58 -7.90 -8.39
CA HIS A 279 -17.45 -7.08 -8.82
C HIS A 279 -16.42 -6.91 -7.67
N TYR A 280 -16.90 -6.65 -6.45
CA TYR A 280 -16.05 -6.61 -5.26
C TYR A 280 -15.31 -7.92 -5.00
N ARG A 281 -15.97 -9.09 -5.11
CA ARG A 281 -15.27 -10.38 -4.97
C ARG A 281 -14.22 -10.59 -6.07
N ARG A 282 -14.52 -10.21 -7.32
CA ARG A 282 -13.53 -10.25 -8.41
C ARG A 282 -12.31 -9.39 -8.08
N MET A 283 -12.51 -8.14 -7.62
CA MET A 283 -11.41 -7.25 -7.24
C MET A 283 -10.66 -7.68 -5.99
N TYR A 284 -11.35 -8.25 -5.00
CA TYR A 284 -10.78 -8.60 -3.69
C TYR A 284 -9.59 -9.55 -3.83
N ASP A 285 -9.72 -10.56 -4.70
CA ASP A 285 -8.66 -11.52 -5.00
C ASP A 285 -7.62 -11.00 -6.02
N LEU A 286 -7.68 -9.74 -6.45
CA LEU A 286 -6.77 -9.15 -7.44
C LEU A 286 -5.90 -8.02 -6.87
N LEU A 287 -6.18 -7.59 -5.64
CA LEU A 287 -5.35 -6.64 -4.91
C LEU A 287 -4.44 -7.37 -3.91
N ALA A 288 -3.13 -7.26 -4.12
CA ALA A 288 -2.14 -7.71 -3.17
C ALA A 288 -2.36 -7.04 -1.81
N MET A 289 -2.27 -7.80 -0.72
CA MET A 289 -2.44 -7.26 0.63
C MET A 289 -3.75 -6.44 0.77
N ASN A 290 -4.85 -6.94 0.18
CA ASN A 290 -6.16 -6.34 0.41
C ASN A 290 -6.54 -6.43 1.89
N TYR A 291 -6.86 -5.28 2.47
CA TYR A 291 -7.24 -5.12 3.88
C TYR A 291 -8.64 -4.52 4.04
N ILE A 292 -9.23 -4.04 2.95
CA ILE A 292 -10.63 -3.64 2.91
C ILE A 292 -11.47 -4.92 2.90
N ASN A 293 -12.04 -5.24 4.06
CA ASN A 293 -12.94 -6.38 4.24
C ASN A 293 -14.40 -6.06 3.87
N ASP A 294 -14.78 -4.77 3.76
CA ASP A 294 -16.10 -4.29 3.34
C ASP A 294 -15.99 -3.32 2.15
N LYS A 295 -16.70 -3.63 1.07
CA LYS A 295 -16.73 -2.86 -0.17
C LYS A 295 -17.10 -1.37 0.01
N ARG A 296 -17.82 -1.01 1.09
CA ARG A 296 -18.21 0.39 1.32
C ARG A 296 -17.02 1.34 1.43
N TYR A 297 -15.85 0.87 1.87
CA TYR A 297 -14.66 1.71 1.93
C TYR A 297 -14.04 1.98 0.54
N PHE A 298 -14.15 1.04 -0.41
CA PHE A 298 -13.85 1.32 -1.82
C PHE A 298 -14.80 2.37 -2.38
N ARG A 299 -16.12 2.25 -2.11
CA ARG A 299 -17.14 3.23 -2.52
C ARG A 299 -16.86 4.63 -1.93
N ARG A 300 -16.54 4.70 -0.63
CA ARG A 300 -16.13 5.91 0.11
C ARG A 300 -14.95 6.60 -0.58
N ASN A 301 -13.89 5.84 -0.87
CA ASN A 301 -12.70 6.39 -1.51
C ASN A 301 -12.99 6.82 -2.96
N ALA A 302 -13.84 6.10 -3.70
CA ALA A 302 -14.24 6.46 -5.06
C ALA A 302 -15.09 7.75 -5.12
N ALA A 303 -16.00 7.97 -4.16
CA ALA A 303 -16.72 9.24 -4.04
C ALA A 303 -15.73 10.42 -3.86
N VAL A 304 -14.75 10.27 -2.97
CA VAL A 304 -13.69 11.27 -2.76
C VAL A 304 -12.84 11.49 -4.01
N ALA A 305 -12.47 10.42 -4.71
CA ALA A 305 -11.72 10.48 -5.96
C ALA A 305 -12.47 11.20 -7.09
N LEU A 306 -13.78 10.94 -7.25
CA LEU A 306 -14.66 11.66 -8.19
C LEU A 306 -14.78 13.15 -7.82
N GLY A 307 -14.88 13.45 -6.53
CA GLY A 307 -14.83 14.83 -6.01
C GLY A 307 -13.54 15.54 -6.41
N ASN A 308 -12.39 14.89 -6.21
CA ASN A 308 -11.07 15.44 -6.55
C ASN A 308 -10.80 15.55 -8.05
N GLN A 309 -11.45 14.77 -8.90
CA GLN A 309 -11.43 14.97 -10.36
C GLN A 309 -12.14 16.25 -10.80
N GLY A 310 -13.09 16.78 -10.00
CA GLY A 310 -13.80 18.03 -10.29
C GLY A 310 -14.76 17.98 -11.49
N SER A 311 -15.00 16.81 -12.10
CA SER A 311 -15.83 16.71 -13.30
C SER A 311 -17.31 16.91 -13.01
N GLN A 312 -17.94 17.81 -13.76
CA GLN A 312 -19.40 18.00 -13.75
C GLN A 312 -20.17 16.78 -14.31
N GLU A 313 -19.48 15.82 -14.92
CA GLU A 313 -20.04 14.55 -15.42
C GLU A 313 -20.22 13.51 -14.29
N ALA A 314 -19.51 13.64 -13.17
CA ALA A 314 -19.69 12.80 -11.98
C ALA A 314 -20.93 13.20 -11.13
N VAL A 315 -21.52 14.37 -11.40
CA VAL A 315 -22.63 14.92 -10.60
C VAL A 315 -23.90 14.03 -10.59
N PRO A 316 -24.33 13.39 -11.69
CA PRO A 316 -25.48 12.48 -11.67
C PRO A 316 -25.25 11.26 -10.76
N ILE A 317 -24.12 10.55 -10.91
CA ILE A 317 -23.83 9.35 -10.12
C ILE A 317 -23.54 9.67 -8.64
N LEU A 318 -22.91 10.80 -8.34
CA LEU A 318 -22.80 11.27 -6.95
C LEU A 318 -24.16 11.64 -6.37
N ASN A 319 -25.09 12.18 -7.17
CA ASN A 319 -26.48 12.37 -6.75
C ASN A 319 -27.27 11.04 -6.63
N GLU A 320 -26.86 9.96 -7.29
CA GLU A 320 -27.39 8.60 -7.07
C GLU A 320 -26.81 7.92 -5.82
N ALA A 321 -25.65 8.37 -5.32
CA ALA A 321 -25.05 7.91 -4.06
C ALA A 321 -25.65 8.60 -2.81
N MET A 322 -26.72 9.39 -2.96
CA MET A 322 -27.15 10.44 -2.02
C MET A 322 -28.55 10.37 -1.36
N GLN A 323 -29.51 9.45 -1.55
CA GLN A 323 -29.75 8.24 -2.37
C GLN A 323 -29.17 6.88 -1.92
N ASP A 324 -28.01 6.75 -1.27
CA ASP A 324 -27.55 5.43 -0.77
C ASP A 324 -28.10 5.10 0.64
N PRO A 325 -28.47 3.84 0.95
CA PRO A 325 -28.86 3.46 2.31
C PRO A 325 -27.74 3.66 3.35
N ASP A 326 -26.47 3.50 2.98
CA ASP A 326 -25.33 3.70 3.87
C ASP A 326 -25.01 5.20 4.00
N GLU A 327 -25.09 5.72 5.23
CA GLU A 327 -24.82 7.12 5.52
C GLU A 327 -23.35 7.51 5.27
N LEU A 328 -22.41 6.55 5.38
CA LEU A 328 -21.01 6.79 5.03
C LEU A 328 -20.89 7.21 3.56
N ILE A 329 -21.66 6.59 2.67
CA ILE A 329 -21.64 6.85 1.24
C ILE A 329 -22.32 8.17 0.92
N ARG A 330 -23.49 8.45 1.53
CA ARG A 330 -24.16 9.76 1.39
C ARG A 330 -23.25 10.90 1.87
N GLY A 331 -22.57 10.76 3.01
CA GLY A 331 -21.66 11.78 3.53
C GLY A 331 -20.50 12.12 2.58
N HIS A 332 -19.82 11.09 2.04
CA HIS A 332 -18.70 11.31 1.13
C HIS A 332 -19.15 11.77 -0.27
N ALA A 333 -20.34 11.37 -0.73
CA ALA A 333 -20.95 11.89 -1.95
C ALA A 333 -21.36 13.37 -1.82
N ALA A 334 -21.88 13.78 -0.65
CA ALA A 334 -22.16 15.18 -0.36
C ALA A 334 -20.88 16.03 -0.41
N TRP A 335 -19.80 15.58 0.24
CA TRP A 335 -18.50 16.24 0.17
C TRP A 335 -17.98 16.36 -1.27
N ALA A 336 -18.07 15.27 -2.06
CA ALA A 336 -17.62 15.25 -3.45
C ALA A 336 -18.40 16.24 -4.34
N LEU A 337 -19.72 16.34 -4.15
CA LEU A 337 -20.57 17.35 -4.79
C LEU A 337 -20.18 18.78 -4.38
N GLY A 338 -19.82 19.00 -3.11
CA GLY A 338 -19.25 20.27 -2.65
C GLY A 338 -17.93 20.62 -3.33
N ARG A 339 -17.03 19.64 -3.45
CA ARG A 339 -15.72 19.80 -4.09
C ARG A 339 -15.78 20.05 -5.60
N ILE A 340 -16.75 19.46 -6.31
CA ILE A 340 -17.02 19.70 -7.74
C ILE A 340 -17.68 21.08 -7.96
N GLY A 341 -18.50 21.53 -7.00
CA GLY A 341 -19.05 22.90 -6.94
C GLY A 341 -20.09 23.28 -8.00
N GLY A 342 -20.63 24.49 -7.85
CA GLY A 342 -21.50 25.13 -8.83
C GLY A 342 -22.98 24.71 -8.82
N ASN A 343 -23.76 25.37 -9.68
CA ASN A 343 -25.23 25.40 -9.63
C ASN A 343 -25.94 24.03 -9.75
N ARG A 344 -25.29 22.97 -10.26
CA ARG A 344 -25.86 21.62 -10.29
C ARG A 344 -25.69 20.91 -8.96
N THR A 345 -24.49 20.93 -8.39
CA THR A 345 -24.19 20.24 -7.12
C THR A 345 -24.89 20.93 -5.96
N LYS A 346 -24.90 22.27 -5.93
CA LYS A 346 -25.64 23.06 -4.94
C LYS A 346 -27.12 22.68 -4.85
N LYS A 347 -27.81 22.53 -5.99
CA LYS A 347 -29.21 22.11 -6.02
C LYS A 347 -29.42 20.67 -5.55
N ALA A 348 -28.49 19.77 -5.85
CA ALA A 348 -28.54 18.39 -5.34
C ALA A 348 -28.38 18.36 -3.80
N LEU A 349 -27.41 19.13 -3.28
CA LEU A 349 -27.14 19.28 -1.85
C LEU A 349 -28.32 19.92 -1.11
N GLU A 350 -28.87 21.04 -1.59
CA GLU A 350 -30.08 21.68 -1.05
C GLU A 350 -31.28 20.72 -1.05
N SER A 351 -31.43 19.91 -2.11
CA SER A 351 -32.51 18.92 -2.26
C SER A 351 -32.35 17.67 -1.39
N SER A 352 -31.13 17.31 -0.95
CA SER A 352 -30.94 16.27 0.07
C SER A 352 -31.03 16.83 1.50
N LEU A 353 -30.58 18.06 1.75
CA LEU A 353 -30.64 18.68 3.09
C LEU A 353 -32.07 18.78 3.65
N SER A 354 -33.07 18.88 2.79
CA SER A 354 -34.50 18.98 3.16
C SER A 354 -35.15 17.65 3.56
N ARG A 355 -34.44 16.52 3.45
CA ARG A 355 -34.98 15.16 3.65
C ARG A 355 -34.01 14.16 4.30
N GLU A 356 -32.72 14.49 4.41
CA GLU A 356 -31.76 13.72 5.17
C GLU A 356 -32.10 13.71 6.66
N THR A 357 -31.82 12.60 7.36
CA THR A 357 -32.10 12.43 8.78
C THR A 357 -30.86 12.08 9.61
N SER A 358 -29.76 11.66 8.98
CA SER A 358 -28.47 11.48 9.65
C SER A 358 -27.83 12.82 9.99
N GLU A 359 -27.53 13.05 11.27
CA GLU A 359 -26.83 14.27 11.72
C GLU A 359 -25.43 14.39 11.08
N TYR A 360 -24.75 13.26 10.87
CA TYR A 360 -23.46 13.18 10.16
C TYR A 360 -23.60 13.69 8.71
N VAL A 361 -24.54 13.14 7.94
CA VAL A 361 -24.74 13.53 6.52
C VAL A 361 -25.26 14.96 6.41
N ILE A 362 -26.09 15.43 7.36
CA ILE A 362 -26.49 16.84 7.47
C ILE A 362 -25.26 17.75 7.69
N GLY A 363 -24.29 17.31 8.48
CA GLY A 363 -23.00 18.02 8.67
C GLY A 363 -22.18 18.08 7.39
N GLU A 364 -22.05 16.96 6.67
CA GLU A 364 -21.35 16.88 5.39
C GLU A 364 -22.01 17.77 4.32
N ILE A 365 -23.35 17.73 4.18
CA ILE A 365 -24.08 18.58 3.23
C ILE A 365 -23.91 20.08 3.56
N LYS A 366 -23.97 20.46 4.84
CA LYS A 366 -23.73 21.85 5.27
C LYS A 366 -22.30 22.31 4.98
N THR A 367 -21.33 21.42 5.14
CA THR A 367 -19.91 21.68 4.85
C THR A 367 -19.71 21.85 3.34
N ALA A 368 -20.26 20.94 2.54
CA ALA A 368 -20.25 21.00 1.08
C ALA A 368 -20.89 22.28 0.53
N LEU A 369 -22.03 22.71 1.09
CA LEU A 369 -22.71 23.96 0.72
C LEU A 369 -21.95 25.24 1.11
N ALA A 370 -20.99 25.15 2.03
CA ALA A 370 -20.05 26.24 2.35
C ALA A 370 -18.82 26.27 1.43
N MET A 371 -18.62 25.22 0.62
CA MET A 371 -17.53 25.10 -0.37
C MET A 371 -17.96 25.40 -1.81
N SER A 372 -19.27 25.30 -2.13
CA SER A 372 -19.82 25.10 -3.49
C SER A 372 -20.31 26.33 -4.26
#